data_AF-A0A1J4KBG7-F1
#
_entry.id   AF-A0A1J4KBG7-F1
#
_cell.length_a   1.000
_cell.length_b   1.000
_cell.length_c   1.000
_cell.angle_alpha   90.00
_cell.angle_beta   90.00
_cell.angle_gamma   90.00
#
_symmetry.space_group_name_H-M   'P 1'
#
loop_
_entity.id
_entity.type
_entity.pdbx_description
1 polymer ?
#
loop_
_entity_poly.entity_id
_entity_poly.type
_entity_poly.pdbx_seq_one_letter_code
_entity_poly.pdbx_strand_id
1 'polypeptide(L)'
;MNQNTINQSIINHKLSFSDKKTSFVSKKNVSSNIKNEFDRNLSNELNIIALNVFNFPTARSLLLLFSNMSKQFLDNLEKTIEENPNPIVMAHYPVFEIHSAKSSKGRTFEQIVGSSDIRLYLCGHAHPYSLEIQHHGEGNMEIVAPSNSEKFQLFGLVSIDNGRLMWHQVDIRNPMKFMTTHPISKEQISIHTNFQEKDTEIRVIRFNSTFDQPEAKISFSIKNSKNRKIIKKGELKLARFMDNSTSLYSAPLNIEDFGEYTLELNGDYQEERNFIVDSSTKVGNEVWVHYMSAKRIIWIILVVEFIIFMLIVTPLPFNFLRFEKIENWIEGIDYLSGNPSHNETMVVEINLKNNNMKVTYWLLSIFFGFLLIRTRYQRAPLGIKIMALFAVYSVLFIPTLEFNTEGDIGIVWVYGVLINKVSYFIDYSVYYAVLYLTFVCYPMIAIISSMCVYQWNKKQLGDLIFVFLPLGGIPYVIIRIAYQASGKSLIMFSPQFVILPLLYIIIFIVWGYKWRKSGIISKNVFGNIISSNSQTGKTIQESLNSHDQVKLDL
;
A
#
# COMPACT_ATOMS: atom_id res chain seq x y z
N MET A 1 -59.03 16.92 20.88
CA MET A 1 -58.81 16.06 19.69
C MET A 1 -58.77 16.95 18.47
N ASN A 2 -57.58 17.18 17.92
CA ASN A 2 -57.39 17.61 16.53
C ASN A 2 -55.94 17.28 16.16
N GLN A 3 -55.78 16.20 15.42
CA GLN A 3 -54.53 15.79 14.79
C GLN A 3 -54.28 16.70 13.60
N ASN A 4 -53.29 17.60 13.71
CA ASN A 4 -52.71 18.24 12.55
C ASN A 4 -51.56 17.38 12.04
N THR A 5 -51.89 16.55 11.05
CA THR A 5 -50.98 15.75 10.25
C THR A 5 -50.15 16.71 9.39
N ILE A 6 -48.86 16.88 9.72
CA ILE A 6 -47.91 17.55 8.85
C ILE A 6 -47.53 16.56 7.75
N ASN A 7 -48.05 16.79 6.56
CA ASN A 7 -47.58 16.15 5.33
C ASN A 7 -46.13 16.59 5.07
N GLN A 8 -45.16 15.75 5.49
CA GLN A 8 -43.80 15.82 4.96
C GLN A 8 -43.84 15.27 3.52
N SER A 9 -43.80 16.17 2.54
CA SER A 9 -43.39 15.81 1.19
C SER A 9 -41.91 15.43 1.25
N ILE A 10 -41.64 14.14 1.39
CA ILE A 10 -40.33 13.57 1.10
C ILE A 10 -40.11 13.80 -0.40
N ILE A 11 -39.39 14.87 -0.73
CA ILE A 11 -38.78 15.02 -2.04
C ILE A 11 -37.68 13.96 -2.09
N ASN A 12 -38.08 12.78 -2.53
CA ASN A 12 -37.19 11.75 -3.04
C ASN A 12 -36.48 12.34 -4.26
N HIS A 13 -35.38 13.06 -4.03
CA HIS A 13 -34.38 13.22 -5.08
C HIS A 13 -33.74 11.85 -5.28
N LYS A 14 -34.37 11.10 -6.19
CA LYS A 14 -33.76 10.01 -6.93
C LYS A 14 -32.50 10.61 -7.58
N LEU A 15 -31.35 10.45 -6.94
CA LEU A 15 -30.07 10.53 -7.64
C LEU A 15 -30.11 9.40 -8.67
N SER A 16 -30.56 9.75 -9.86
CA SER A 16 -30.62 8.87 -11.01
C SER A 16 -29.18 8.55 -11.41
N PHE A 17 -28.64 7.45 -10.86
CA PHE A 17 -27.40 6.81 -11.31
C PHE A 17 -27.61 6.17 -12.70
N SER A 18 -28.02 6.95 -13.71
CA SER A 18 -28.29 6.42 -15.07
C SER A 18 -27.12 6.56 -16.03
N ASP A 19 -26.09 7.35 -15.71
CA ASP A 19 -24.89 7.40 -16.54
C ASP A 19 -23.91 6.32 -16.09
N LYS A 20 -24.13 5.10 -16.62
CA LYS A 20 -23.32 3.89 -16.43
C LYS A 20 -21.86 4.00 -16.89
N LYS A 21 -21.34 5.19 -17.18
CA LYS A 21 -19.97 5.44 -17.61
C LYS A 21 -19.56 6.85 -17.21
N THR A 22 -18.91 7.01 -16.06
CA THR A 22 -17.78 7.93 -15.78
C THR A 22 -17.67 8.24 -14.29
N SER A 23 -16.44 8.47 -13.84
CA SER A 23 -16.16 9.26 -12.65
C SER A 23 -16.78 10.65 -12.82
N PHE A 24 -17.50 11.13 -11.80
CA PHE A 24 -18.33 12.33 -11.90
C PHE A 24 -17.80 13.44 -11.00
N VAL A 25 -17.86 14.68 -11.49
CA VAL A 25 -17.64 15.89 -10.69
C VAL A 25 -19.01 16.51 -10.45
N SER A 26 -19.48 16.47 -9.20
CA SER A 26 -20.78 17.03 -8.84
C SER A 26 -20.62 18.43 -8.27
N LYS A 27 -21.38 19.37 -8.82
CA LYS A 27 -21.52 20.74 -8.31
C LYS A 27 -22.75 20.81 -7.40
N LYS A 28 -22.56 21.34 -6.19
CA LYS A 28 -23.67 21.76 -5.34
C LYS A 28 -23.44 23.21 -4.93
N ASN A 29 -24.21 24.13 -5.53
CA ASN A 29 -24.34 25.47 -4.97
C ASN A 29 -25.15 25.32 -3.67
N VAL A 30 -24.52 25.58 -2.53
CA VAL A 30 -25.26 25.69 -1.25
C VAL A 30 -25.92 27.06 -1.21
N SER A 31 -26.93 27.25 -2.05
CA SER A 31 -27.79 28.42 -2.06
C SER A 31 -29.25 27.98 -1.97
N SER A 32 -29.67 27.46 -0.81
CA SER A 32 -31.05 27.52 -0.24
C SER A 32 -31.37 26.33 0.68
N ASN A 33 -31.37 26.62 1.99
CA ASN A 33 -32.47 26.28 2.92
C ASN A 33 -32.28 26.95 4.29
N ILE A 34 -31.60 28.10 4.34
CA ILE A 34 -31.64 29.00 5.50
C ILE A 34 -32.62 30.12 5.12
N LYS A 35 -33.92 29.84 5.25
CA LYS A 35 -34.88 30.91 5.51
C LYS A 35 -34.67 31.31 6.95
N ASN A 36 -33.89 32.36 7.18
CA ASN A 36 -34.17 33.42 8.14
C ASN A 36 -33.09 34.49 7.99
N GLU A 37 -33.57 35.74 8.00
CA GLU A 37 -32.87 37.01 7.98
C GLU A 37 -31.42 36.94 8.48
N PHE A 38 -30.44 36.94 7.57
CA PHE A 38 -29.12 37.49 7.86
C PHE A 38 -28.47 38.02 6.57
N ASP A 39 -27.67 39.05 6.79
CA ASP A 39 -27.30 40.14 5.91
C ASP A 39 -26.69 39.76 4.53
N ARG A 40 -27.00 40.56 3.52
CA ARG A 40 -26.67 40.35 2.09
C ARG A 40 -25.19 40.59 1.73
N ASN A 41 -24.26 40.51 2.69
CA ASN A 41 -22.84 40.84 2.49
C ASN A 41 -21.87 39.65 2.66
N LEU A 42 -22.37 38.43 2.83
CA LEU A 42 -21.56 37.20 2.83
C LEU A 42 -21.61 36.46 1.47
N SER A 43 -21.74 37.21 0.37
CA SER A 43 -21.82 36.70 -1.00
C SER A 43 -20.46 36.31 -1.61
N ASN A 44 -19.55 35.73 -0.83
CA ASN A 44 -18.47 34.92 -1.40
C ASN A 44 -18.98 33.48 -1.38
N GLU A 45 -19.68 33.07 -2.45
CA GLU A 45 -20.23 31.73 -2.62
C GLU A 45 -19.16 30.66 -2.31
N LEU A 46 -19.37 29.88 -1.25
CA LEU A 46 -18.51 28.75 -0.95
C LEU A 46 -18.76 27.67 -2.00
N ASN A 47 -17.80 27.49 -2.91
CA ASN A 47 -17.86 26.44 -3.92
C ASN A 47 -17.36 25.12 -3.32
N ILE A 48 -18.16 24.06 -3.43
CA ILE A 48 -17.74 22.70 -3.06
C ILE A 48 -17.76 21.84 -4.31
N ILE A 49 -16.60 21.25 -4.63
CA ILE A 49 -16.43 20.32 -5.75
C ILE A 49 -16.26 18.93 -5.17
N ALA A 50 -17.27 18.07 -5.37
CA ALA A 50 -17.21 16.68 -4.92
C ALA A 50 -16.74 15.76 -6.05
N LEU A 51 -15.68 15.01 -5.79
CA LEU A 51 -15.05 14.09 -6.72
C LEU A 51 -15.51 12.66 -6.45
N ASN A 52 -16.11 12.03 -7.44
CA ASN A 52 -16.30 10.59 -7.45
C ASN A 52 -15.18 9.95 -8.27
N VAL A 53 -14.20 9.38 -7.56
CA VAL A 53 -13.01 8.78 -8.17
C VAL A 53 -13.17 7.29 -8.47
N PHE A 54 -14.38 6.74 -8.30
CA PHE A 54 -14.65 5.34 -8.64
C PHE A 54 -14.93 5.20 -10.13
N ASN A 55 -14.38 4.13 -10.71
CA ASN A 55 -14.73 3.68 -12.05
C ASN A 55 -15.94 2.74 -11.94
N PHE A 56 -16.95 2.95 -12.78
CA PHE A 56 -18.11 2.07 -12.87
C PHE A 56 -18.05 1.24 -14.15
N PRO A 57 -18.39 -0.07 -14.09
CA PRO A 57 -18.73 -0.82 -12.88
C PRO A 57 -17.54 -0.96 -11.92
N THR A 58 -17.84 -0.92 -10.62
CA THR A 58 -16.81 -0.84 -9.58
C THR A 58 -16.35 -2.22 -9.13
N ALA A 59 -15.04 -2.37 -8.89
CA ALA A 59 -14.50 -3.60 -8.30
C ALA A 59 -14.99 -3.76 -6.85
N ARG A 60 -14.77 -4.93 -6.24
CA ARG A 60 -15.09 -5.10 -4.81
C ARG A 60 -14.20 -4.23 -3.94
N SER A 61 -14.70 -3.80 -2.78
CA SER A 61 -14.02 -2.85 -1.88
C SER A 61 -12.56 -3.20 -1.57
N LEU A 62 -12.23 -4.48 -1.36
CA LEU A 62 -10.86 -4.93 -1.11
C LEU A 62 -9.89 -4.58 -2.26
N LEU A 63 -10.38 -4.54 -3.49
CA LEU A 63 -9.61 -4.23 -4.69
C LEU A 63 -9.44 -2.72 -4.91
N LEU A 64 -10.14 -1.88 -4.14
CA LEU A 64 -10.24 -0.44 -4.30
C LEU A 64 -9.58 0.32 -3.14
N LEU A 65 -8.50 -0.21 -2.56
CA LEU A 65 -7.73 0.53 -1.55
C LEU A 65 -7.07 1.78 -2.13
N PHE A 66 -6.77 1.77 -3.42
CA PHE A 66 -6.20 2.91 -4.14
C PHE A 66 -7.04 3.24 -5.35
N SER A 67 -7.12 4.52 -5.72
CA SER A 67 -7.84 4.99 -6.89
C SER A 67 -6.89 5.47 -7.99
N ASN A 68 -7.41 5.64 -9.22
CA ASN A 68 -6.70 6.17 -10.37
C ASN A 68 -7.50 7.29 -11.02
N MET A 69 -6.86 8.44 -11.24
CA MET A 69 -7.40 9.56 -12.00
C MET A 69 -6.75 9.63 -13.40
N SER A 70 -7.59 9.58 -14.41
CA SER A 70 -7.16 9.74 -15.81
C SER A 70 -6.86 11.20 -16.13
N LYS A 71 -6.11 11.42 -17.22
CA LYS A 71 -5.85 12.76 -17.75
C LYS A 71 -7.14 13.53 -18.01
N GLN A 72 -8.14 12.88 -18.61
CA GLN A 72 -9.45 13.49 -18.89
C GLN A 72 -10.17 13.93 -17.60
N PHE A 73 -10.10 13.12 -16.54
CA PHE A 73 -10.69 13.50 -15.25
C PHE A 73 -10.03 14.75 -14.67
N LEU A 74 -8.70 14.83 -14.72
CA LEU A 74 -7.96 15.99 -14.23
C LEU A 74 -8.22 17.24 -15.11
N ASP A 75 -8.32 17.08 -16.43
CA ASP A 75 -8.67 18.19 -17.32
C ASP A 75 -10.05 18.78 -16.98
N ASN A 76 -11.03 17.92 -16.70
CA ASN A 76 -12.36 18.34 -16.26
C ASN A 76 -12.33 18.99 -14.87
N LEU A 77 -11.53 18.46 -13.95
CA LEU A 77 -11.34 19.04 -12.62
C LEU A 77 -10.75 20.45 -12.71
N GLU A 78 -9.65 20.62 -13.44
CA GLU A 78 -9.01 21.92 -13.62
C GLU A 78 -9.94 22.93 -14.28
N LYS A 79 -10.68 22.52 -15.31
CA LYS A 79 -11.70 23.37 -15.93
C LYS A 79 -12.78 23.78 -14.92
N THR A 80 -13.24 22.83 -14.09
CA THR A 80 -14.25 23.12 -13.05
C THR A 80 -13.70 24.09 -11.99
N ILE A 81 -12.43 23.96 -11.61
CA ILE A 81 -11.77 24.88 -10.67
C ILE A 81 -11.67 26.29 -11.28
N GLU A 82 -11.30 26.41 -12.55
CA GLU A 82 -11.24 27.70 -13.25
C GLU A 82 -12.60 28.40 -13.32
N GLU A 83 -13.68 27.64 -13.47
CA GLU A 83 -15.05 28.16 -13.49
C GLU A 83 -15.58 28.50 -12.08
N ASN A 84 -14.92 28.05 -11.02
CA ASN A 84 -15.41 28.18 -9.63
C ASN A 84 -14.24 28.55 -8.70
N PRO A 85 -13.91 29.84 -8.54
CA PRO A 85 -12.70 30.26 -7.83
C PRO A 85 -12.72 29.87 -6.35
N ASN A 86 -11.55 29.50 -5.83
CA ASN A 86 -11.29 29.12 -4.43
C ASN A 86 -12.23 28.03 -3.86
N PRO A 87 -12.45 26.90 -4.57
CA PRO A 87 -13.35 25.86 -4.10
C PRO A 87 -12.73 25.06 -2.96
N ILE A 88 -13.57 24.48 -2.12
CA ILE A 88 -13.23 23.31 -1.32
C ILE A 88 -13.44 22.08 -2.21
N VAL A 89 -12.39 21.30 -2.42
CA VAL A 89 -12.46 20.04 -3.16
C VAL A 89 -12.56 18.90 -2.17
N MET A 90 -13.45 17.94 -2.41
CA MET A 90 -13.61 16.77 -1.56
C MET A 90 -13.64 15.48 -2.36
N ALA A 91 -12.99 14.44 -1.86
CA ALA A 91 -13.07 13.09 -2.42
C ALA A 91 -13.04 12.04 -1.31
N HIS A 92 -13.22 10.76 -1.66
CA HIS A 92 -13.11 9.69 -0.68
C HIS A 92 -11.66 9.45 -0.22
N TYR A 93 -10.70 9.49 -1.14
CA TYR A 93 -9.30 9.06 -0.91
C TYR A 93 -8.36 10.23 -0.63
N PRO A 94 -7.38 10.06 0.27
CA PRO A 94 -6.24 10.95 0.40
C PRO A 94 -5.47 11.10 -0.91
N VAL A 95 -4.80 12.24 -1.10
CA VAL A 95 -3.99 12.54 -2.30
C VAL A 95 -3.03 11.40 -2.62
N PHE A 96 -2.36 10.88 -1.59
CA PHE A 96 -1.33 9.86 -1.74
C PHE A 96 -1.86 8.43 -1.98
N GLU A 97 -3.16 8.22 -1.83
CA GLU A 97 -3.81 6.96 -2.17
C GLU A 97 -4.46 7.01 -3.58
N ILE A 98 -4.23 8.10 -4.31
CA ILE A 98 -4.68 8.29 -5.70
C ILE A 98 -3.46 8.27 -6.63
N HIS A 99 -3.45 7.33 -7.58
CA HIS A 99 -2.60 7.46 -8.77
C HIS A 99 -3.18 8.50 -9.69
N SER A 100 -2.37 9.43 -10.15
CA SER A 100 -2.83 10.43 -11.12
C SER A 100 -1.93 10.44 -12.35
N ALA A 101 -2.57 10.49 -13.52
CA ALA A 101 -1.90 10.96 -14.72
C ALA A 101 -1.54 12.45 -14.56
N LYS A 102 -0.87 13.01 -15.56
CA LYS A 102 -0.78 14.47 -15.70
C LYS A 102 -1.96 14.96 -16.51
N SER A 103 -2.52 16.11 -16.12
CA SER A 103 -3.48 16.85 -16.93
C SER A 103 -2.83 17.38 -18.22
N SER A 104 -3.63 17.97 -19.10
CA SER A 104 -3.21 18.68 -20.30
C SER A 104 -2.38 19.93 -19.97
N LYS A 105 -2.51 20.48 -18.76
CA LYS A 105 -1.64 21.54 -18.23
C LYS A 105 -0.36 20.99 -17.58
N GLY A 106 -0.17 19.66 -17.58
CA GLY A 106 1.02 19.01 -17.06
C GLY A 106 1.05 18.81 -15.55
N ARG A 107 -0.05 19.11 -14.83
CA ARG A 107 -0.15 18.97 -13.37
C ARG A 107 -0.67 17.59 -12.98
N THR A 108 -0.08 16.99 -11.94
CA THR A 108 -0.64 15.81 -11.25
C THR A 108 -1.78 16.23 -10.30
N PHE A 109 -2.53 15.26 -9.76
CA PHE A 109 -3.59 15.57 -8.78
C PHE A 109 -3.03 16.25 -7.53
N GLU A 110 -1.90 15.77 -7.00
CA GLU A 110 -1.19 16.39 -5.88
C GLU A 110 -0.81 17.85 -6.15
N GLN A 111 -0.33 18.14 -7.36
CA GLN A 111 0.01 19.52 -7.76
C GLN A 111 -1.21 20.42 -7.92
N ILE A 112 -2.36 19.87 -8.32
CA ILE A 112 -3.62 20.60 -8.39
C ILE A 112 -4.11 20.90 -6.96
N VAL A 113 -4.13 19.90 -6.07
CA VAL A 113 -4.50 20.08 -4.65
C VAL A 113 -3.57 21.07 -3.96
N GLY A 114 -2.27 21.01 -4.25
CA GLY A 114 -1.25 21.89 -3.69
C GLY A 114 -1.19 23.30 -4.27
N SER A 115 -2.06 23.68 -5.22
CA SER A 115 -2.04 25.01 -5.84
C SER A 115 -2.90 26.03 -5.08
N SER A 116 -2.67 27.31 -5.36
CA SER A 116 -3.52 28.42 -4.92
C SER A 116 -4.94 28.40 -5.51
N ASP A 117 -5.23 27.54 -6.48
CA ASP A 117 -6.54 27.52 -7.14
C ASP A 117 -7.61 26.88 -6.25
N ILE A 118 -7.20 25.98 -5.34
CA ILE A 118 -8.07 25.27 -4.39
C ILE A 118 -7.88 25.86 -3.00
N ARG A 119 -8.97 26.04 -2.25
CA ARG A 119 -8.92 26.54 -0.87
C ARG A 119 -8.55 25.47 0.16
N LEU A 120 -9.06 24.26 -0.04
CA LEU A 120 -8.90 23.13 0.87
C LEU A 120 -9.22 21.83 0.14
N TYR A 121 -8.48 20.76 0.44
CA TYR A 121 -8.85 19.39 0.08
C TYR A 121 -9.33 18.60 1.30
N LEU A 122 -10.51 17.99 1.20
CA LEU A 122 -11.13 17.17 2.25
C LEU A 122 -11.24 15.71 1.79
N CYS A 123 -10.77 14.77 2.60
CA CYS A 123 -10.88 13.34 2.28
C CYS A 123 -11.09 12.45 3.51
N GLY A 124 -11.25 11.15 3.26
CA GLY A 124 -11.41 10.11 4.28
C GLY A 124 -10.55 8.89 3.97
N HIS A 125 -11.17 7.71 3.90
CA HIS A 125 -10.58 6.39 3.61
C HIS A 125 -9.59 5.83 4.65
N ALA A 126 -8.55 6.58 5.02
CA ALA A 126 -7.49 6.13 5.92
C ALA A 126 -7.99 5.87 7.36
N HIS A 127 -9.11 6.50 7.73
CA HIS A 127 -9.75 6.38 9.05
C HIS A 127 -8.76 6.63 10.21
N PRO A 128 -8.06 7.78 10.24
CA PRO A 128 -7.09 8.05 11.29
C PRO A 128 -7.77 8.19 12.66
N TYR A 129 -7.01 7.88 13.73
CA TYR A 129 -7.48 7.98 15.12
C TYR A 129 -7.66 9.43 15.57
N SER A 130 -7.01 10.36 14.89
CA SER A 130 -7.10 11.80 15.11
C SER A 130 -7.04 12.51 13.76
N LEU A 131 -7.35 13.81 13.74
CA LEU A 131 -7.11 14.69 12.59
C LEU A 131 -5.69 14.50 12.04
N GLU A 132 -5.59 14.19 10.75
CA GLU A 132 -4.35 14.23 9.99
C GLU A 132 -4.44 15.37 8.97
N ILE A 133 -3.44 16.24 9.01
CA ILE A 133 -3.28 17.37 8.09
C ILE A 133 -2.05 17.10 7.24
N GLN A 134 -2.12 17.40 5.96
CA GLN A 134 -0.98 17.34 5.05
C GLN A 134 -0.88 18.62 4.24
N HIS A 135 0.35 19.05 3.98
CA HIS A 135 0.60 20.18 3.08
C HIS A 135 1.15 19.70 1.74
N HIS A 136 0.60 20.25 0.66
CA HIS A 136 0.94 19.91 -0.71
C HIS A 136 1.42 21.12 -1.50
N GLY A 137 2.30 20.89 -2.47
CA GLY A 137 2.72 21.90 -3.44
C GLY A 137 3.23 23.20 -2.81
N GLU A 138 2.50 24.29 -3.04
CA GLU A 138 2.84 25.64 -2.56
C GLU A 138 2.52 25.85 -1.06
N GLY A 139 2.02 24.82 -0.38
CA GLY A 139 1.60 24.87 1.03
C GLY A 139 0.09 24.90 1.20
N ASN A 140 -0.68 24.38 0.23
CA ASN A 140 -2.11 24.20 0.41
C ASN A 140 -2.41 22.96 1.27
N MET A 141 -3.59 22.95 1.89
CA MET A 141 -3.93 21.98 2.94
C MET A 141 -4.85 20.85 2.45
N GLU A 142 -4.49 19.63 2.83
CA GLU A 142 -5.35 18.45 2.85
C GLU A 142 -5.72 18.11 4.29
N ILE A 143 -6.99 17.79 4.52
CA ILE A 143 -7.49 17.26 5.78
C ILE A 143 -8.03 15.85 5.53
N VAL A 144 -7.42 14.89 6.21
CA VAL A 144 -7.91 13.51 6.27
C VAL A 144 -8.79 13.38 7.51
N ALA A 145 -10.10 13.35 7.28
CA ALA A 145 -11.07 13.34 8.36
C ALA A 145 -11.04 11.98 9.11
N PRO A 146 -11.15 12.00 10.46
CA PRO A 146 -11.29 10.78 11.24
C PRO A 146 -12.61 10.08 10.92
N SER A 147 -12.70 8.80 11.25
CA SER A 147 -13.88 8.00 10.97
C SER A 147 -14.98 8.18 12.03
N ASN A 148 -16.23 8.22 11.57
CA ASN A 148 -17.42 8.19 12.43
C ASN A 148 -17.90 6.76 12.74
N SER A 149 -17.12 5.74 12.39
CA SER A 149 -17.45 4.35 12.70
C SER A 149 -17.64 4.14 14.21
N GLU A 150 -18.36 3.07 14.57
CA GLU A 150 -18.71 2.75 15.97
C GLU A 150 -17.51 2.78 16.92
N LYS A 151 -16.32 2.44 16.43
CA LYS A 151 -15.07 2.43 17.20
C LYS A 151 -14.59 3.84 17.59
N PHE A 152 -14.75 4.82 16.70
CA PHE A 152 -14.14 6.14 16.85
C PHE A 152 -15.17 7.20 17.25
N GLN A 153 -16.32 7.23 16.58
CA GLN A 153 -17.38 8.22 16.81
C GLN A 153 -16.89 9.68 16.72
N LEU A 154 -15.95 9.92 15.79
CA LEU A 154 -15.37 11.24 15.53
C LEU A 154 -15.92 11.82 14.23
N PHE A 155 -16.06 13.14 14.17
CA PHE A 155 -16.32 13.86 12.92
C PHE A 155 -15.65 15.24 12.95
N GLY A 156 -15.66 15.92 11.80
CA GLY A 156 -15.11 17.26 11.64
C GLY A 156 -16.13 18.36 11.68
N LEU A 157 -15.77 19.47 12.31
CA LEU A 157 -16.44 20.76 12.19
C LEU A 157 -15.48 21.77 11.57
N VAL A 158 -15.89 22.41 10.48
CA VAL A 158 -15.09 23.45 9.81
C VAL A 158 -15.68 24.82 10.13
N SER A 159 -14.85 25.70 10.67
CA SER A 159 -15.16 27.11 10.86
C SER A 159 -14.52 27.95 9.74
N ILE A 160 -15.28 28.90 9.19
CA ILE A 160 -14.77 29.92 8.28
C ILE A 160 -15.00 31.29 8.93
N ASP A 161 -13.96 31.88 9.50
CA ASP A 161 -14.01 33.14 10.24
C ASP A 161 -13.27 34.24 9.46
N ASN A 162 -14.03 35.12 8.79
CA ASN A 162 -13.45 36.20 7.97
C ASN A 162 -12.42 35.66 6.95
N GLY A 163 -12.80 34.59 6.25
CA GLY A 163 -11.95 33.90 5.25
C GLY A 163 -10.96 32.88 5.82
N ARG A 164 -10.75 32.86 7.15
CA ARG A 164 -9.86 31.91 7.83
C ARG A 164 -10.54 30.58 8.03
N LEU A 165 -9.99 29.53 7.43
CA LEU A 165 -10.53 28.18 7.57
C LEU A 165 -9.81 27.46 8.71
N MET A 166 -10.58 26.75 9.52
CA MET A 166 -10.02 25.87 10.53
C MET A 166 -10.93 24.68 10.80
N TRP A 167 -10.32 23.53 11.04
CA TRP A 167 -10.94 22.27 11.34
C TRP A 167 -10.84 21.94 12.82
N HIS A 168 -11.94 21.40 13.34
CA HIS A 168 -12.12 20.98 14.71
C HIS A 168 -12.60 19.53 14.71
N GLN A 169 -11.92 18.68 15.47
CA GLN A 169 -12.39 17.31 15.69
C GLN A 169 -13.42 17.29 16.81
N VAL A 170 -14.56 16.64 16.56
CA VAL A 170 -15.65 16.50 17.53
C VAL A 170 -15.86 15.03 17.84
N ASP A 171 -15.88 14.69 19.14
CA ASP A 171 -16.34 13.38 19.63
C ASP A 171 -17.85 13.45 19.86
N ILE A 172 -18.61 12.58 19.20
CA ILE A 172 -20.08 12.54 19.32
C ILE A 172 -20.50 12.24 20.77
N ARG A 173 -19.68 11.50 21.53
CA ARG A 173 -19.95 11.14 22.93
C ARG A 173 -19.67 12.28 23.89
N ASN A 174 -18.83 13.23 23.48
CA ASN A 174 -18.51 14.41 24.25
C ASN A 174 -18.56 15.65 23.33
N PRO A 175 -19.78 16.11 22.97
CA PRO A 175 -19.95 17.21 22.04
C PRO A 175 -19.21 18.47 22.50
N MET A 176 -18.56 19.12 21.54
CA MET A 176 -17.81 20.35 21.76
C MET A 176 -18.72 21.47 22.27
N LYS A 177 -18.35 22.09 23.40
CA LYS A 177 -19.06 23.25 23.97
C LYS A 177 -18.46 24.59 23.53
N PHE A 178 -17.18 24.60 23.19
CA PHE A 178 -16.43 25.78 22.82
C PHE A 178 -15.48 25.47 21.66
N MET A 179 -15.28 26.45 20.79
CA MET A 179 -14.46 26.31 19.58
C MET A 179 -13.70 27.61 19.33
N THR A 180 -12.37 27.59 19.47
CA THR A 180 -11.53 28.73 19.07
C THR A 180 -11.50 28.85 17.55
N THR A 181 -11.96 29.96 16.98
CA THR A 181 -11.90 30.25 15.54
C THR A 181 -10.70 31.11 15.14
N HIS A 182 -10.09 31.82 16.09
CA HIS A 182 -8.88 32.62 15.86
C HIS A 182 -8.06 32.76 17.15
N PRO A 183 -6.71 32.69 17.11
CA PRO A 183 -5.85 32.47 15.95
C PRO A 183 -5.91 31.04 15.38
N ILE A 184 -5.55 30.89 14.10
CA ILE A 184 -5.48 29.57 13.45
C ILE A 184 -4.27 28.80 14.00
N SER A 185 -4.46 27.50 14.21
CA SER A 185 -3.38 26.61 14.63
C SER A 185 -2.25 26.61 13.61
N LYS A 186 -1.00 26.62 14.07
CA LYS A 186 0.19 26.61 13.20
C LYS A 186 0.14 25.46 12.19
N GLU A 187 -0.38 24.30 12.60
CA GLU A 187 -0.48 23.11 11.77
C GLU A 187 -1.57 23.20 10.69
N GLN A 188 -2.47 24.20 10.77
CA GLN A 188 -3.59 24.38 9.84
C GLN A 188 -3.43 25.64 8.96
N ILE A 189 -2.22 26.18 8.88
CA ILE A 189 -1.92 27.35 8.04
C ILE A 189 -1.78 26.90 6.60
N SER A 190 -2.58 27.48 5.72
CA SER A 190 -2.43 27.33 4.28
C SER A 190 -2.04 28.65 3.60
N ILE A 191 -1.71 28.59 2.31
CA ILE A 191 -1.50 29.75 1.45
C ILE A 191 -2.69 30.73 1.40
N HIS A 192 -3.88 30.29 1.79
CA HIS A 192 -5.11 31.11 1.86
C HIS A 192 -5.31 31.79 3.22
N THR A 193 -4.44 31.51 4.18
CA THR A 193 -4.57 32.01 5.55
C THR A 193 -3.76 33.27 5.72
N ASN A 194 -4.40 34.36 6.14
CA ASN A 194 -3.69 35.54 6.63
C ASN A 194 -3.28 35.33 8.10
N PHE A 195 -1.96 35.26 8.35
CA PHE A 195 -1.37 35.11 9.69
C PHE A 195 -0.30 36.17 10.00
N GLN A 196 -0.25 37.28 9.26
CA GLN A 196 0.67 38.39 9.53
C GLN A 196 0.06 39.49 10.43
N GLU A 197 -1.23 39.36 10.78
CA GLU A 197 -1.97 40.39 11.50
C GLU A 197 -1.57 40.46 12.97
N LYS A 198 -0.95 41.58 13.32
CA LYS A 198 -0.54 41.93 14.68
C LYS A 198 -1.70 42.43 15.52
N ASP A 199 -2.56 43.26 14.93
CA ASP A 199 -3.74 43.86 15.56
C ASP A 199 -5.01 43.14 15.11
N THR A 200 -5.44 42.19 15.93
CA THR A 200 -6.56 41.27 15.65
C THR A 200 -7.12 40.76 16.98
N GLU A 201 -7.96 39.73 16.98
CA GLU A 201 -8.70 39.26 18.15
C GLU A 201 -8.56 37.77 18.39
N ILE A 202 -8.49 37.32 19.63
CA ILE A 202 -8.78 35.92 19.99
C ILE A 202 -10.30 35.74 19.90
N ARG A 203 -10.77 34.71 19.21
CA ARG A 203 -12.20 34.45 19.01
C ARG A 203 -12.57 33.03 19.38
N VAL A 204 -13.60 32.89 20.23
CA VAL A 204 -14.12 31.60 20.69
C VAL A 204 -15.63 31.60 20.52
N ILE A 205 -16.15 30.58 19.84
CA ILE A 205 -17.57 30.29 19.75
C ILE A 205 -17.95 29.38 20.92
N ARG A 206 -19.03 29.71 21.62
CA ARG A 206 -19.69 28.84 22.59
C ARG A 206 -20.98 28.30 21.98
N PHE A 207 -21.16 26.98 22.06
CA PHE A 207 -22.39 26.29 21.70
C PHE A 207 -23.30 26.09 22.92
N ASN A 208 -24.60 25.93 22.65
CA ASN A 208 -25.65 25.79 23.65
C ASN A 208 -25.66 26.92 24.70
N SER A 209 -25.32 28.15 24.28
CA SER A 209 -25.51 29.33 25.11
C SER A 209 -26.95 29.81 25.00
N THR A 210 -27.69 29.83 26.11
CA THR A 210 -29.00 30.50 26.17
C THR A 210 -28.81 31.97 26.56
N PHE A 211 -29.74 32.83 26.14
CA PHE A 211 -29.76 34.24 26.58
C PHE A 211 -29.77 34.38 28.11
N ASP A 212 -30.32 33.39 28.82
CA ASP A 212 -30.40 33.35 30.28
C ASP A 212 -29.12 32.86 30.97
N GLN A 213 -28.16 32.28 30.23
CA GLN A 213 -26.84 31.86 30.75
C GLN A 213 -25.69 32.35 29.86
N PRO A 214 -25.54 33.68 29.70
CA PRO A 214 -24.62 34.27 28.73
C PRO A 214 -23.18 34.34 29.24
N GLU A 215 -22.93 34.07 30.52
CA GLU A 215 -21.61 34.22 31.11
C GLU A 215 -20.82 32.92 30.89
N ALA A 216 -19.69 33.04 30.20
CA ALA A 216 -18.62 32.06 30.24
C ALA A 216 -17.37 32.80 30.73
N LYS A 217 -16.67 32.20 31.69
CA LYS A 217 -15.43 32.73 32.26
C LYS A 217 -14.26 32.05 31.56
N ILE A 218 -13.76 32.71 30.52
CA ILE A 218 -12.61 32.23 29.76
C ILE A 218 -11.49 33.25 29.87
N SER A 219 -10.45 32.88 30.60
CA SER A 219 -9.20 33.63 30.69
C SER A 219 -8.21 33.12 29.65
N PHE A 220 -7.32 33.99 29.18
CA PHE A 220 -6.29 33.62 28.23
C PHE A 220 -4.90 34.08 28.68
N SER A 221 -3.88 33.34 28.24
CA SER A 221 -2.50 33.79 28.26
C SER A 221 -1.81 33.48 26.94
N ILE A 222 -0.97 34.41 26.48
CA ILE A 222 -0.15 34.23 25.28
C ILE A 222 1.30 34.16 25.71
N LYS A 223 1.99 33.12 25.28
CA LYS A 223 3.41 32.89 25.54
C LYS A 223 4.18 32.93 24.24
N ASN A 224 5.38 33.49 24.24
CA ASN A 224 6.31 33.31 23.12
C ASN A 224 6.87 31.88 23.15
N SER A 225 6.78 31.15 22.03
CA SER A 225 7.14 29.72 21.99
C SER A 225 8.62 29.45 22.24
N LYS A 226 9.51 30.39 21.92
CA LYS A 226 10.98 30.22 22.07
C LYS A 226 11.43 30.35 23.52
N ASN A 227 10.97 31.38 24.22
CA ASN A 227 11.43 31.68 25.59
C ASN A 227 10.38 31.39 26.67
N ARG A 228 9.18 30.93 26.28
CA ARG A 228 8.03 30.64 27.14
C ARG A 228 7.56 31.81 28.01
N LYS A 229 8.02 33.03 27.72
CA LYS A 229 7.63 34.24 28.46
C LYS A 229 6.20 34.60 28.08
N ILE A 230 5.39 34.84 29.11
CA ILE A 230 4.03 35.38 28.95
C ILE A 230 4.16 36.81 28.44
N ILE A 231 3.61 37.06 27.26
CA ILE A 231 3.58 38.40 26.65
C ILE A 231 2.27 39.12 26.93
N LYS A 232 1.17 38.39 27.12
CA LYS A 232 -0.16 38.96 27.33
C LYS A 232 -1.06 38.02 28.12
N LYS A 233 -1.97 38.61 28.91
CA LYS A 233 -3.04 37.92 29.64
C LYS A 233 -4.31 38.76 29.60
N GLY A 234 -5.46 38.11 29.72
CA GLY A 234 -6.74 38.78 29.83
C GLY A 234 -7.89 37.80 29.95
N GLU A 235 -9.09 38.30 29.70
CA GLU A 235 -10.33 37.52 29.68
C GLU A 235 -11.08 37.80 28.40
N LEU A 236 -11.70 36.76 27.82
CA LEU A 236 -12.60 36.93 26.69
C LEU A 236 -13.93 37.48 27.19
N LYS A 237 -14.49 38.42 26.44
CA LYS A 237 -15.80 39.02 26.72
C LYS A 237 -16.80 38.58 25.68
N LEU A 238 -18.06 38.45 26.07
CA LEU A 238 -19.16 38.23 25.14
C LEU A 238 -19.20 39.40 24.14
N ALA A 239 -18.92 39.10 22.87
CA ALA A 239 -18.94 40.09 21.80
C ALA A 239 -20.35 40.23 21.22
N ARG A 240 -20.99 39.09 20.92
CA ARG A 240 -22.38 39.01 20.42
C ARG A 240 -22.95 37.60 20.52
N PHE A 241 -24.26 37.48 20.45
CA PHE A 241 -24.94 36.23 20.09
C PHE A 241 -24.95 36.09 18.56
N MET A 242 -24.68 34.89 18.05
CA MET A 242 -24.77 34.61 16.62
C MET A 242 -26.15 34.05 16.27
N ASP A 243 -26.72 33.25 17.17
CA ASP A 243 -28.12 32.80 17.14
C ASP A 243 -28.61 32.51 18.58
N ASN A 244 -29.77 31.86 18.71
CA ASN A 244 -30.40 31.57 20.01
C ASN A 244 -29.65 30.52 20.85
N SER A 245 -28.66 29.82 20.29
CA SER A 245 -27.91 28.76 20.97
C SER A 245 -26.40 28.95 20.86
N THR A 246 -25.91 30.01 20.23
CA THR A 246 -24.48 30.24 20.02
C THR A 246 -24.07 31.70 20.27
N SER A 247 -22.90 31.85 20.90
CA SER A 247 -22.34 33.14 21.26
C SER A 247 -20.86 33.22 20.88
N LEU A 248 -20.43 34.41 20.48
CA LEU A 248 -19.05 34.73 20.16
C LEU A 248 -18.43 35.49 21.33
N TYR A 249 -17.29 34.99 21.81
CA TYR A 249 -16.45 35.65 22.80
C TYR A 249 -15.17 36.13 22.11
N SER A 250 -14.75 37.36 22.44
CA SER A 250 -13.58 37.99 21.82
C SER A 250 -12.70 38.68 22.85
N ALA A 251 -11.41 38.78 22.55
CA ALA A 251 -10.45 39.65 23.23
C ALA A 251 -9.37 40.14 22.25
N PRO A 252 -8.83 41.36 22.38
CA PRO A 252 -7.75 41.83 21.52
C PRO A 252 -6.49 40.96 21.64
N LEU A 253 -5.95 40.47 20.52
CA LEU A 253 -4.73 39.69 20.43
C LEU A 253 -3.49 40.60 20.58
N ASN A 254 -3.40 41.66 19.78
CA ASN A 254 -2.39 42.73 19.73
C ASN A 254 -0.97 42.27 20.11
N ILE A 255 -0.28 41.66 19.15
CA ILE A 255 1.10 41.17 19.29
C ILE A 255 2.05 42.13 18.58
N GLU A 256 3.09 42.59 19.27
CA GLU A 256 4.02 43.61 18.73
C GLU A 256 5.02 43.02 17.71
N ASP A 257 5.54 41.84 18.01
CA ASP A 257 6.63 41.21 17.25
C ASP A 257 6.13 40.10 16.32
N PHE A 258 6.93 39.77 15.30
CA PHE A 258 6.74 38.53 14.58
C PHE A 258 7.34 37.36 15.37
N GLY A 259 6.69 36.20 15.31
CA GLY A 259 7.15 35.00 15.97
C GLY A 259 6.09 33.92 16.12
N GLU A 260 6.51 32.85 16.80
CA GLU A 260 5.64 31.76 17.20
C GLU A 260 5.17 31.96 18.63
N TYR A 261 3.89 31.68 18.85
CA TYR A 261 3.22 31.89 20.12
C TYR A 261 2.37 30.68 20.50
N THR A 262 2.12 30.55 21.80
CA THR A 262 1.18 29.59 22.37
C THR A 262 0.06 30.36 23.04
N LEU A 263 -1.18 30.13 22.62
CA LEU A 263 -2.39 30.58 23.27
C LEU A 263 -2.85 29.50 24.26
N GLU A 264 -3.04 29.88 25.52
CA GLU A 264 -3.64 29.04 26.55
C GLU A 264 -4.96 29.66 27.01
N LEU A 265 -6.07 28.96 26.79
CA LEU A 265 -7.40 29.29 27.28
C LEU A 265 -7.68 28.48 28.56
N ASN A 266 -8.22 29.12 29.59
CA ASN A 266 -8.50 28.53 30.88
C ASN A 266 -9.86 29.00 31.44
N GLY A 267 -10.47 28.19 32.30
CA GLY A 267 -11.78 28.45 32.91
C GLY A 267 -12.82 27.48 32.38
N ASP A 268 -13.95 27.98 31.88
CA ASP A 268 -15.02 27.15 31.31
C ASP A 268 -14.60 26.44 30.00
N TYR A 269 -13.54 26.94 29.37
CA TYR A 269 -12.90 26.33 28.21
C TYR A 269 -11.41 26.21 28.44
N GLN A 270 -10.88 25.00 28.21
CA GLN A 270 -9.47 24.70 28.32
C GLN A 270 -8.94 24.26 26.96
N GLU A 271 -7.99 25.01 26.41
CA GLU A 271 -7.31 24.70 25.16
C GLU A 271 -5.90 25.29 25.20
N GLU A 272 -4.93 24.56 24.67
CA GLU A 272 -3.61 25.08 24.36
C GLU A 272 -3.40 24.96 22.84
N ARG A 273 -2.95 26.03 22.20
CA ARG A 273 -2.75 26.06 20.76
C ARG A 273 -1.52 26.87 20.38
N ASN A 274 -0.71 26.31 19.49
CA ASN A 274 0.37 27.04 18.86
C ASN A 274 -0.14 27.79 17.63
N PHE A 275 0.29 29.04 17.48
CA PHE A 275 0.00 29.85 16.30
C PHE A 275 1.24 30.69 15.96
N ILE A 276 1.21 31.32 14.78
CA ILE A 276 2.30 32.17 14.33
C ILE A 276 1.74 33.53 13.91
N VAL A 277 2.52 34.58 14.19
CA VAL A 277 2.35 35.89 13.56
C VAL A 277 3.61 36.17 12.79
N ASP A 278 3.59 36.03 11.47
CA ASP A 278 4.76 36.22 10.61
C ASP A 278 4.34 36.52 9.16
N SER A 279 5.29 36.99 8.35
CA SER A 279 5.16 37.21 6.92
C SER A 279 5.22 35.92 6.09
N SER A 280 5.86 34.87 6.61
CA SER A 280 6.00 33.58 5.96
C SER A 280 6.23 32.47 6.99
N THR A 281 5.87 31.24 6.64
CA THR A 281 6.18 30.07 7.46
C THR A 281 6.46 28.88 6.57
N LYS A 282 7.28 27.95 7.06
CA LYS A 282 7.51 26.68 6.38
C LYS A 282 6.57 25.65 6.99
N VAL A 283 5.60 25.21 6.19
CA VAL A 283 4.73 24.06 6.48
C VAL A 283 5.28 22.80 5.81
N GLY A 284 4.77 21.63 6.17
CA GLY A 284 5.23 20.35 5.64
C GLY A 284 6.04 19.50 6.63
N ASN A 285 6.56 18.38 6.13
CA ASN A 285 7.25 17.31 6.87
C ASN A 285 6.33 16.44 7.73
N GLU A 286 5.04 16.41 7.42
CA GLU A 286 4.11 15.49 8.05
C GLU A 286 4.47 14.04 7.68
N VAL A 287 4.18 13.11 8.58
CA VAL A 287 4.29 11.69 8.27
C VAL A 287 3.22 11.37 7.24
N TRP A 288 3.62 10.67 6.18
CA TRP A 288 2.72 10.30 5.11
C TRP A 288 1.62 9.41 5.66
N VAL A 289 0.38 9.71 5.31
CA VAL A 289 -0.77 8.82 5.52
C VAL A 289 -0.39 7.43 4.99
N HIS A 290 -0.82 6.41 5.72
CA HIS A 290 -0.34 5.03 5.61
C HIS A 290 -0.31 4.47 4.16
N TYR A 291 0.45 3.39 3.94
CA TYR A 291 0.46 2.52 2.73
C TYR A 291 1.28 2.92 1.49
N MET A 292 1.77 4.16 1.36
CA MET A 292 2.57 4.58 0.18
C MET A 292 3.84 3.73 -0.05
N SER A 293 4.58 3.41 1.01
CA SER A 293 5.84 2.64 0.92
C SER A 293 5.59 1.19 0.49
N ALA A 294 4.51 0.57 0.99
CA ALA A 294 4.18 -0.83 0.68
C ALA A 294 3.92 -1.04 -0.82
N LYS A 295 3.28 -0.05 -1.45
CA LYS A 295 2.93 -0.06 -2.87
C LYS A 295 4.14 -0.08 -3.83
N ARG A 296 5.18 0.71 -3.57
CA ARG A 296 6.38 0.67 -4.43
C ARG A 296 7.17 -0.62 -4.21
N ILE A 297 7.22 -1.07 -2.96
CA ILE A 297 7.94 -2.28 -2.58
C ILE A 297 7.29 -3.52 -3.22
N ILE A 298 5.96 -3.63 -3.27
CA ILE A 298 5.30 -4.82 -3.84
C ILE A 298 5.60 -5.01 -5.33
N TRP A 299 5.71 -3.92 -6.10
CA TRP A 299 6.10 -3.99 -7.51
C TRP A 299 7.54 -4.46 -7.69
N ILE A 300 8.45 -3.97 -6.86
CA ILE A 300 9.85 -4.42 -6.87
C ILE A 300 9.91 -5.91 -6.51
N ILE A 301 9.16 -6.34 -5.49
CA ILE A 301 9.04 -7.75 -5.12
C ILE A 301 8.53 -8.59 -6.29
N LEU A 302 7.44 -8.17 -6.96
CA LEU A 302 6.91 -8.89 -8.12
C LEU A 302 7.97 -9.08 -9.21
N VAL A 303 8.69 -8.01 -9.58
CA VAL A 303 9.71 -8.06 -10.63
C VAL A 303 10.86 -8.98 -10.22
N VAL A 304 11.35 -8.85 -8.99
CA VAL A 304 12.45 -9.67 -8.46
C VAL A 304 12.05 -11.14 -8.39
N GLU A 305 10.90 -11.46 -7.79
CA GLU A 305 10.38 -12.83 -7.72
C GLU A 305 10.17 -13.42 -9.11
N PHE A 306 9.54 -12.67 -10.02
CA PHE A 306 9.32 -13.13 -11.39
C PHE A 306 10.63 -13.43 -12.11
N ILE A 307 11.64 -12.55 -11.99
CA ILE A 307 12.98 -12.79 -12.57
C ILE A 307 13.61 -14.04 -11.96
N ILE A 308 13.57 -14.20 -10.63
CA ILE A 308 14.13 -15.39 -9.95
C ILE A 308 13.44 -16.66 -10.45
N PHE A 309 12.11 -16.70 -10.47
CA PHE A 309 11.38 -17.87 -10.96
C PHE A 309 11.63 -18.15 -12.43
N MET A 310 11.64 -17.11 -13.27
CA MET A 310 12.01 -17.21 -14.69
C MET A 310 13.40 -17.79 -14.85
N LEU A 311 14.39 -17.33 -14.07
CA LEU A 311 15.74 -17.88 -14.07
C LEU A 311 15.77 -19.34 -13.61
N ILE A 312 14.85 -19.81 -12.76
CA ILE A 312 14.77 -21.22 -12.37
C ILE A 312 14.15 -22.07 -13.49
N VAL A 313 12.99 -21.67 -14.02
CA VAL A 313 12.17 -22.52 -14.89
C VAL A 313 12.61 -22.48 -16.36
N THR A 314 13.22 -21.39 -16.82
CA THR A 314 13.57 -21.24 -18.25
C THR A 314 14.78 -22.10 -18.61
N PRO A 315 14.74 -22.94 -19.64
CA PRO A 315 15.85 -23.83 -20.00
C PRO A 315 17.00 -23.09 -20.71
N LEU A 316 17.55 -22.03 -20.10
CA LEU A 316 18.72 -21.32 -20.59
C LEU A 316 20.04 -22.06 -20.26
N PRO A 317 21.00 -22.13 -21.18
CA PRO A 317 22.31 -22.75 -20.94
C PRO A 317 23.20 -21.83 -20.09
N PHE A 318 22.88 -21.68 -18.81
CA PHE A 318 23.69 -20.92 -17.86
C PHE A 318 24.92 -21.73 -17.42
N ASN A 319 25.97 -21.73 -18.25
CA ASN A 319 27.22 -22.42 -17.95
C ASN A 319 28.19 -21.60 -17.08
N PHE A 320 27.80 -20.40 -16.63
CA PHE A 320 28.71 -19.44 -16.01
C PHE A 320 29.16 -19.82 -14.59
N LEU A 321 28.41 -20.66 -13.88
CA LEU A 321 28.76 -21.16 -12.55
C LEU A 321 28.50 -22.67 -12.48
N ARG A 322 29.53 -23.45 -12.17
CA ARG A 322 29.44 -24.91 -12.00
C ARG A 322 28.72 -25.29 -10.69
N PHE A 323 27.46 -24.88 -10.54
CA PHE A 323 26.63 -25.15 -9.36
C PHE A 323 26.45 -26.65 -9.08
N GLU A 324 26.69 -27.51 -10.08
CA GLU A 324 26.72 -28.97 -9.90
C GLU A 324 27.69 -29.42 -8.80
N LYS A 325 28.87 -28.77 -8.67
CA LYS A 325 29.82 -29.11 -7.61
C LYS A 325 29.30 -28.77 -6.21
N ILE A 326 28.63 -27.63 -6.10
CA ILE A 326 28.03 -27.20 -4.83
C ILE A 326 26.88 -28.15 -4.47
N GLU A 327 26.08 -28.55 -5.46
CA GLU A 327 25.00 -29.52 -5.26
C GLU A 327 25.55 -30.90 -4.84
N ASN A 328 26.60 -31.41 -5.47
CA ASN A 328 27.24 -32.68 -5.06
C ASN A 328 27.72 -32.65 -3.61
N TRP A 329 28.24 -31.51 -3.15
CA TRP A 329 28.63 -31.30 -1.76
C TRP A 329 27.43 -31.24 -0.78
N ILE A 330 26.30 -30.67 -1.22
CA ILE A 330 25.04 -30.65 -0.44
C ILE A 330 24.49 -32.07 -0.33
N GLU A 331 24.44 -32.81 -1.44
CA GLU A 331 23.92 -34.18 -1.54
C GLU A 331 24.85 -35.20 -0.86
N GLY A 332 26.13 -34.84 -0.63
CA GLY A 332 27.11 -35.70 0.03
C GLY A 332 27.81 -36.70 -0.91
N ILE A 333 27.65 -36.54 -2.21
CA ILE A 333 28.23 -37.40 -3.25
C ILE A 333 29.77 -37.36 -3.20
N ASP A 334 30.33 -36.17 -2.96
CA ASP A 334 31.79 -35.97 -2.89
C ASP A 334 32.44 -36.71 -1.70
N TYR A 335 31.68 -37.01 -0.63
CA TYR A 335 32.17 -37.82 0.49
C TYR A 335 32.24 -39.31 0.13
N LEU A 336 31.32 -39.79 -0.71
CA LEU A 336 31.23 -41.19 -1.11
C LEU A 336 32.25 -41.56 -2.20
N SER A 337 32.75 -40.59 -2.97
CA SER A 337 33.80 -40.83 -3.96
C SER A 337 35.20 -41.02 -3.37
N GLY A 338 35.34 -40.99 -2.02
CA GLY A 338 36.58 -41.33 -1.32
C GLY A 338 37.66 -40.26 -1.39
N ASN A 339 37.32 -39.02 -1.75
CA ASN A 339 38.29 -37.93 -1.86
C ASN A 339 38.57 -37.33 -0.46
N PRO A 340 39.73 -37.62 0.19
CA PRO A 340 39.91 -37.39 1.64
C PRO A 340 40.13 -35.93 2.04
N SER A 341 40.21 -35.00 1.08
CA SER A 341 40.51 -33.58 1.32
C SER A 341 39.30 -32.74 1.78
N HIS A 342 38.24 -33.36 2.31
CA HIS A 342 36.89 -32.76 2.39
C HIS A 342 36.42 -32.23 3.74
N ASN A 343 37.28 -32.16 4.76
CA ASN A 343 36.92 -31.58 6.06
C ASN A 343 37.18 -30.07 6.18
N GLU A 344 37.83 -29.45 5.19
CA GLU A 344 38.03 -27.99 5.17
C GLU A 344 36.97 -27.31 4.31
N THR A 345 36.46 -26.19 4.82
CA THR A 345 35.52 -25.25 4.20
C THR A 345 35.75 -25.17 2.68
N MET A 346 34.90 -25.81 1.88
CA MET A 346 35.01 -25.77 0.42
C MET A 346 34.89 -24.31 -0.04
N VAL A 347 35.97 -23.82 -0.62
CA VAL A 347 36.13 -22.48 -1.16
C VAL A 347 36.11 -22.56 -2.68
N VAL A 348 35.24 -21.79 -3.33
CA VAL A 348 35.38 -21.46 -4.75
C VAL A 348 36.41 -20.34 -4.85
N GLU A 349 37.55 -20.60 -5.52
CA GLU A 349 38.43 -19.52 -5.96
C GLU A 349 37.87 -18.89 -7.23
N ILE A 350 37.37 -17.66 -7.12
CA ILE A 350 36.96 -16.86 -8.26
C ILE A 350 38.17 -16.07 -8.73
N ASN A 351 38.76 -16.51 -9.84
CA ASN A 351 39.88 -15.84 -10.51
C ASN A 351 39.36 -14.56 -11.20
N LEU A 352 39.33 -13.45 -10.49
CA LEU A 352 39.20 -12.12 -11.10
C LEU A 352 40.60 -11.65 -11.48
N LYS A 353 40.76 -11.06 -12.66
CA LYS A 353 42.04 -10.82 -13.36
C LYS A 353 43.23 -10.29 -12.52
N ASN A 354 43.03 -9.75 -11.31
CA ASN A 354 44.08 -9.31 -10.39
C ASN A 354 43.88 -9.70 -8.90
N ASN A 355 42.87 -10.51 -8.52
CA ASN A 355 42.63 -10.93 -7.12
C ASN A 355 41.88 -12.27 -7.05
N ASN A 356 42.42 -13.22 -6.28
CA ASN A 356 41.74 -14.50 -5.99
C ASN A 356 40.79 -14.31 -4.82
N MET A 357 39.49 -14.16 -5.11
CA MET A 357 38.47 -14.13 -4.06
C MET A 357 38.07 -15.56 -3.68
N LYS A 358 38.22 -15.90 -2.40
CA LYS A 358 37.81 -17.17 -1.82
C LYS A 358 36.38 -17.06 -1.27
N VAL A 359 35.39 -17.66 -1.96
CA VAL A 359 33.99 -17.67 -1.51
C VAL A 359 33.60 -19.06 -1.00
N THR A 360 33.06 -19.14 0.21
CA THR A 360 32.63 -20.42 0.79
C THR A 360 31.32 -20.92 0.17
N TYR A 361 31.18 -22.24 0.02
CA TYR A 361 29.97 -22.85 -0.57
C TYR A 361 28.69 -22.46 0.19
N TRP A 362 28.77 -22.31 1.52
CA TRP A 362 27.64 -21.85 2.34
C TRP A 362 27.11 -20.47 1.95
N LEU A 363 27.99 -19.49 1.68
CA LEU A 363 27.56 -18.16 1.24
C LEU A 363 26.86 -18.24 -0.12
N LEU A 364 27.39 -19.04 -1.04
CA LEU A 364 26.73 -19.28 -2.34
C LEU A 364 25.38 -19.97 -2.18
N SER A 365 25.25 -20.93 -1.27
CA SER A 365 23.97 -21.58 -0.97
C SER A 365 22.93 -20.63 -0.37
N ILE A 366 23.34 -19.68 0.48
CA ILE A 366 22.43 -18.70 1.10
C ILE A 366 21.95 -17.66 0.07
N PHE A 367 22.86 -17.02 -0.65
CA PHE A 367 22.52 -15.91 -1.54
C PHE A 367 22.09 -16.35 -2.94
N PHE A 368 22.58 -17.51 -3.40
CA PHE A 368 22.29 -18.08 -4.73
C PHE A 368 21.60 -19.44 -4.64
N GLY A 369 20.93 -19.74 -3.52
CA GLY A 369 20.19 -20.99 -3.33
C GLY A 369 19.15 -21.25 -4.43
N PHE A 370 18.56 -20.20 -5.00
CA PHE A 370 17.64 -20.33 -6.13
C PHE A 370 18.32 -20.92 -7.40
N LEU A 371 19.62 -20.71 -7.59
CA LEU A 371 20.38 -21.33 -8.69
C LEU A 371 20.68 -22.82 -8.41
N LEU A 372 20.80 -23.22 -7.14
CA LEU A 372 20.87 -24.64 -6.76
C LEU A 372 19.51 -25.34 -6.98
N ILE A 373 18.42 -24.66 -6.62
CA ILE A 373 17.05 -25.12 -6.93
C ILE A 373 16.91 -25.34 -8.43
N ARG A 374 17.40 -24.39 -9.25
CA ARG A 374 17.47 -24.52 -10.72
C ARG A 374 18.25 -25.75 -11.15
N THR A 375 19.49 -25.94 -10.68
CA THR A 375 20.33 -27.07 -11.08
C THR A 375 19.62 -28.40 -10.90
N ARG A 376 18.95 -28.59 -9.76
CA ARG A 376 18.12 -29.78 -9.49
C ARG A 376 16.89 -29.82 -10.39
N TYR A 377 16.16 -28.72 -10.51
CA TYR A 377 14.96 -28.63 -11.37
C TYR A 377 15.25 -28.98 -12.83
N GLN A 378 16.42 -28.62 -13.37
CA GLN A 378 16.76 -28.92 -14.77
C GLN A 378 16.88 -30.43 -15.05
N ARG A 379 17.07 -31.25 -14.01
CA ARG A 379 17.06 -32.73 -14.08
C ARG A 379 15.64 -33.30 -14.19
N ALA A 380 14.59 -32.51 -13.98
CA ALA A 380 13.21 -32.96 -14.07
C ALA A 380 12.81 -33.34 -15.52
N PRO A 381 11.84 -34.26 -15.70
CA PRO A 381 11.31 -34.60 -17.02
C PRO A 381 10.76 -33.38 -17.75
N LEU A 382 10.88 -33.38 -19.09
CA LEU A 382 10.49 -32.24 -19.93
C LEU A 382 9.05 -31.77 -19.67
N GLY A 383 8.08 -32.69 -19.50
CA GLY A 383 6.69 -32.34 -19.23
C GLY A 383 6.50 -31.56 -17.92
N ILE A 384 7.22 -31.94 -16.85
CA ILE A 384 7.20 -31.21 -15.57
C ILE A 384 7.84 -29.83 -15.74
N LYS A 385 8.90 -29.74 -16.55
CA LYS A 385 9.57 -28.46 -16.82
C LYS A 385 8.65 -27.50 -17.56
N ILE A 386 8.03 -27.94 -18.66
CA ILE A 386 7.07 -27.13 -19.45
C ILE A 386 5.91 -26.66 -18.58
N MET A 387 5.41 -27.51 -17.69
CA MET A 387 4.33 -27.16 -16.78
C MET A 387 4.73 -26.08 -15.78
N ALA A 388 5.89 -26.22 -15.12
CA ALA A 388 6.39 -25.22 -14.18
C ALA A 388 6.73 -23.89 -14.90
N LEU A 389 7.22 -23.96 -16.14
CA LEU A 389 7.39 -22.79 -17.00
C LEU A 389 6.04 -22.09 -17.23
N PHE A 390 5.02 -22.84 -17.66
CA PHE A 390 3.67 -22.32 -17.85
C PHE A 390 3.09 -21.72 -16.56
N ALA A 391 3.32 -22.36 -15.42
CA ALA A 391 2.90 -21.88 -14.11
C ALA A 391 3.44 -20.47 -13.78
N VAL A 392 4.74 -20.26 -13.96
CA VAL A 392 5.38 -18.98 -13.64
C VAL A 392 4.92 -17.92 -14.63
N TYR A 393 4.88 -18.24 -15.92
CA TYR A 393 4.48 -17.29 -16.96
C TYR A 393 2.96 -17.02 -16.98
N SER A 394 2.14 -17.89 -16.40
CA SER A 394 0.68 -17.68 -16.35
C SER A 394 0.32 -16.40 -15.59
N VAL A 395 1.18 -15.89 -14.70
CA VAL A 395 0.99 -14.59 -14.04
C VAL A 395 0.81 -13.45 -15.04
N LEU A 396 1.45 -13.55 -16.21
CA LEU A 396 1.42 -12.52 -17.26
C LEU A 396 0.28 -12.71 -18.27
N PHE A 397 -0.29 -13.91 -18.37
CA PHE A 397 -1.19 -14.30 -19.47
C PHE A 397 -2.56 -14.80 -19.03
N ILE A 398 -2.71 -15.20 -17.78
CA ILE A 398 -3.95 -15.78 -17.23
C ILE A 398 -4.47 -14.88 -16.13
N PRO A 399 -5.79 -14.60 -16.09
CA PRO A 399 -6.41 -13.92 -14.97
C PRO A 399 -6.16 -14.65 -13.65
N THR A 400 -5.96 -13.88 -12.60
CA THR A 400 -5.69 -14.40 -11.27
C THR A 400 -6.97 -14.82 -10.56
N LEU A 401 -8.01 -13.99 -10.65
CA LEU A 401 -9.29 -14.19 -9.99
C LEU A 401 -10.43 -13.73 -10.89
N GLU A 402 -11.59 -14.34 -10.68
CA GLU A 402 -12.87 -13.88 -11.23
C GLU A 402 -13.76 -13.43 -10.07
N PHE A 403 -14.59 -12.40 -10.28
CA PHE A 403 -15.53 -11.90 -9.29
C PHE A 403 -16.81 -11.39 -9.96
N ASN A 404 -17.89 -11.28 -9.17
CA ASN A 404 -19.14 -10.68 -9.62
C ASN A 404 -19.34 -9.36 -8.86
N THR A 405 -19.69 -8.33 -9.61
CA THR A 405 -20.05 -7.00 -9.11
C THR A 405 -21.16 -6.43 -10.00
N GLU A 406 -22.20 -5.85 -9.39
CA GLU A 406 -23.29 -5.17 -10.12
C GLU A 406 -23.97 -5.97 -11.24
N GLY A 407 -23.91 -7.32 -11.18
CA GLY A 407 -24.47 -8.21 -12.21
C GLY A 407 -23.50 -8.53 -13.36
N ASP A 408 -22.33 -7.90 -13.40
CA ASP A 408 -21.25 -8.16 -14.36
C ASP A 408 -20.17 -9.08 -13.77
N ILE A 409 -19.52 -9.85 -14.64
CA ILE A 409 -18.32 -10.63 -14.29
C ILE A 409 -17.09 -9.74 -14.49
N GLY A 410 -16.33 -9.57 -13.43
CA GLY A 410 -15.03 -8.94 -13.42
C GLY A 410 -13.92 -9.98 -13.34
N ILE A 411 -12.78 -9.67 -13.96
CA ILE A 411 -11.54 -10.45 -13.79
C ILE A 411 -10.46 -9.57 -13.18
N VAL A 412 -9.69 -10.14 -12.27
CA VAL A 412 -8.45 -9.56 -11.73
C VAL A 412 -7.29 -10.20 -12.46
N TRP A 413 -6.36 -9.39 -12.93
CA TRP A 413 -5.16 -9.82 -13.64
C TRP A 413 -4.00 -8.92 -13.26
N VAL A 414 -2.73 -9.30 -13.42
CA VAL A 414 -1.57 -8.51 -12.96
C VAL A 414 -1.62 -7.04 -13.41
N TYR A 415 -2.22 -6.76 -14.57
CA TYR A 415 -2.39 -5.41 -15.13
C TYR A 415 -3.59 -4.60 -14.58
N GLY A 416 -4.37 -5.15 -13.65
CA GLY A 416 -5.51 -4.49 -13.00
C GLY A 416 -6.78 -5.32 -13.00
N VAL A 417 -7.91 -4.68 -13.31
CA VAL A 417 -9.21 -5.34 -13.47
C VAL A 417 -9.80 -5.05 -14.83
N LEU A 418 -10.58 -6.01 -15.32
CA LEU A 418 -11.43 -5.86 -16.50
C LEU A 418 -12.86 -6.24 -16.11
N ILE A 419 -13.78 -5.30 -16.25
CA ILE A 419 -15.20 -5.47 -15.92
C ILE A 419 -16.01 -4.85 -17.06
N ASN A 420 -16.87 -5.63 -17.71
CA ASN A 420 -17.73 -5.15 -18.81
C ASN A 420 -16.98 -4.34 -19.89
N LYS A 421 -15.84 -4.88 -20.37
CA LYS A 421 -14.94 -4.25 -21.36
C LYS A 421 -14.24 -2.96 -20.89
N VAL A 422 -14.44 -2.54 -19.64
CA VAL A 422 -13.72 -1.43 -19.03
C VAL A 422 -12.55 -2.01 -18.23
N SER A 423 -11.33 -1.59 -18.55
CA SER A 423 -10.13 -1.98 -17.83
C SER A 423 -9.51 -0.81 -17.11
N TYR A 424 -9.11 -1.01 -15.87
CA TYR A 424 -8.34 -0.03 -15.11
C TYR A 424 -7.37 -0.72 -14.17
N PHE A 425 -6.25 -0.06 -13.91
CA PHE A 425 -5.23 -0.55 -13.00
C PHE A 425 -5.73 -0.54 -11.56
N ILE A 426 -5.33 -1.53 -10.75
CA ILE A 426 -5.52 -1.54 -9.30
C ILE A 426 -4.27 -2.15 -8.67
N ASP A 427 -3.75 -1.61 -7.56
CA ASP A 427 -2.51 -2.16 -6.99
C ASP A 427 -2.68 -3.59 -6.47
N TYR A 428 -3.87 -3.94 -5.98
CA TYR A 428 -4.16 -5.27 -5.45
C TYR A 428 -3.94 -6.39 -6.47
N SER A 429 -4.05 -6.14 -7.77
CA SER A 429 -3.70 -7.16 -8.76
C SER A 429 -2.24 -7.63 -8.66
N VAL A 430 -1.33 -6.70 -8.37
CA VAL A 430 0.10 -6.95 -8.18
C VAL A 430 0.31 -7.78 -6.92
N TYR A 431 -0.42 -7.45 -5.85
CA TYR A 431 -0.40 -8.27 -4.62
C TYR A 431 -0.83 -9.71 -4.90
N TYR A 432 -1.90 -9.93 -5.66
CA TYR A 432 -2.30 -11.30 -6.01
C TYR A 432 -1.26 -12.02 -6.87
N ALA A 433 -0.60 -11.33 -7.78
CA ALA A 433 0.48 -11.90 -8.58
C ALA A 433 1.66 -12.36 -7.71
N VAL A 434 2.10 -11.53 -6.75
CA VAL A 434 3.13 -11.89 -5.75
C VAL A 434 2.67 -13.08 -4.91
N LEU A 435 1.44 -13.04 -4.40
CA LEU A 435 0.89 -14.15 -3.62
C LEU A 435 0.84 -15.45 -4.42
N TYR A 436 0.49 -15.40 -5.70
CA TYR A 436 0.50 -16.57 -6.57
C TYR A 436 1.92 -17.13 -6.76
N LEU A 437 2.90 -16.27 -7.08
CA LEU A 437 4.30 -16.71 -7.24
C LEU A 437 4.85 -17.31 -5.94
N THR A 438 4.62 -16.67 -4.80
CA THR A 438 5.12 -17.08 -3.49
C THR A 438 4.39 -18.31 -2.92
N PHE A 439 3.05 -18.36 -2.98
CA PHE A 439 2.28 -19.40 -2.29
C PHE A 439 1.92 -20.58 -3.20
N VAL A 440 1.98 -20.43 -4.53
CA VAL A 440 1.66 -21.51 -5.48
C VAL A 440 2.90 -21.94 -6.26
N CYS A 441 3.58 -21.02 -6.95
CA CYS A 441 4.69 -21.40 -7.82
C CYS A 441 5.93 -21.86 -7.04
N TYR A 442 6.29 -21.16 -5.96
CA TYR A 442 7.47 -21.50 -5.18
C TYR A 442 7.41 -22.91 -4.56
N PRO A 443 6.36 -23.30 -3.80
CA PRO A 443 6.28 -24.65 -3.26
C PRO A 443 6.34 -25.72 -4.34
N MET A 444 5.66 -25.50 -5.46
CA MET A 444 5.68 -26.42 -6.60
C MET A 444 7.09 -26.59 -7.15
N ILE A 445 7.81 -25.49 -7.44
CA ILE A 445 9.17 -25.53 -7.98
C ILE A 445 10.14 -26.20 -6.99
N ALA A 446 10.04 -25.87 -5.71
CA ALA A 446 10.89 -26.41 -4.68
C ALA A 446 10.62 -27.90 -4.41
N ILE A 447 9.37 -28.37 -4.52
CA ILE A 447 9.03 -29.81 -4.48
C ILE A 447 9.63 -30.53 -5.70
N ILE A 448 9.49 -29.98 -6.91
CA ILE A 448 10.10 -30.55 -8.13
C ILE A 448 11.61 -30.68 -7.93
N SER A 449 12.23 -29.60 -7.47
CA SER A 449 13.67 -29.54 -7.19
C SER A 449 14.09 -30.61 -6.16
N SER A 450 13.34 -30.74 -5.07
CA SER A 450 13.60 -31.72 -4.01
C SER A 450 13.46 -33.17 -4.49
N MET A 451 12.52 -33.45 -5.38
CA MET A 451 12.38 -34.77 -5.99
C MET A 451 13.58 -35.10 -6.89
N CYS A 452 14.19 -34.10 -7.53
CA CYS A 452 15.31 -34.25 -8.47
C CYS A 452 16.72 -34.28 -7.86
N VAL A 453 16.80 -34.44 -6.54
CA VAL A 453 18.04 -34.73 -5.80
C VAL A 453 18.51 -36.16 -6.13
N TYR A 454 19.82 -36.40 -6.34
CA TYR A 454 20.34 -37.75 -6.51
C TYR A 454 20.39 -38.50 -5.17
N GLN A 455 20.91 -37.84 -4.14
CA GLN A 455 20.98 -38.40 -2.78
C GLN A 455 20.50 -37.40 -1.74
N TRP A 456 19.51 -37.81 -0.96
CA TRP A 456 18.94 -36.97 0.08
C TRP A 456 19.89 -36.83 1.27
N ASN A 457 20.16 -35.60 1.69
CA ASN A 457 21.02 -35.28 2.82
C ASN A 457 20.24 -34.45 3.86
N LYS A 458 20.58 -34.58 5.15
CA LYS A 458 20.02 -33.76 6.24
C LYS A 458 20.17 -32.25 5.97
N LYS A 459 21.19 -31.82 5.23
CA LYS A 459 21.38 -30.41 4.82
C LYS A 459 20.20 -29.86 4.01
N GLN A 460 19.45 -30.72 3.31
CA GLN A 460 18.30 -30.35 2.49
C GLN A 460 16.99 -30.26 3.30
N LEU A 461 17.01 -30.56 4.60
CA LEU A 461 15.85 -30.37 5.47
C LEU A 461 15.40 -28.89 5.50
N GLY A 462 16.34 -27.95 5.36
CA GLY A 462 16.05 -26.53 5.24
C GLY A 462 15.09 -26.23 4.08
N ASP A 463 15.30 -26.84 2.91
CA ASP A 463 14.44 -26.66 1.74
C ASP A 463 13.00 -27.06 2.04
N LEU A 464 12.79 -28.18 2.76
CA LEU A 464 11.45 -28.61 3.14
C LEU A 464 10.76 -27.63 4.10
N ILE A 465 11.49 -27.09 5.09
CA ILE A 465 10.94 -26.10 6.02
C ILE A 465 10.48 -24.86 5.25
N PHE A 466 11.33 -24.36 4.33
CA PHE A 466 11.00 -23.21 3.51
C PHE A 466 9.85 -23.48 2.54
N VAL A 467 9.63 -24.73 2.11
CA VAL A 467 8.45 -25.14 1.33
C VAL A 467 7.17 -25.17 2.17
N PHE A 468 7.23 -25.68 3.41
CA PHE A 468 6.05 -25.82 4.25
C PHE A 468 5.49 -24.49 4.75
N LEU A 469 6.33 -23.45 4.93
CA LEU A 469 5.89 -22.11 5.31
C LEU A 469 4.83 -21.52 4.34
N PRO A 470 5.11 -21.39 3.03
CA PRO A 470 4.12 -20.94 2.05
C PRO A 470 2.97 -21.95 1.91
N LEU A 471 3.19 -23.26 1.96
CA LEU A 471 2.07 -24.22 1.92
C LEU A 471 1.07 -23.98 3.07
N GLY A 472 1.56 -23.68 4.27
CA GLY A 472 0.72 -23.32 5.43
C GLY A 472 -0.02 -21.99 5.26
N GLY A 473 0.48 -21.08 4.41
CA GLY A 473 -0.18 -19.82 4.08
C GLY A 473 -1.26 -19.91 2.99
N ILE A 474 -1.29 -21.00 2.20
CA ILE A 474 -2.30 -21.18 1.13
C ILE A 474 -3.74 -21.06 1.66
N PRO A 475 -4.15 -21.74 2.76
CA PRO A 475 -5.51 -21.59 3.29
C PRO A 475 -5.84 -20.14 3.65
N TYR A 476 -4.88 -19.39 4.21
CA TYR A 476 -5.08 -17.97 4.53
C TYR A 476 -5.29 -17.15 3.25
N VAL A 477 -4.45 -17.33 2.23
CA VAL A 477 -4.57 -16.61 0.94
C VAL A 477 -5.91 -16.95 0.26
N ILE A 478 -6.30 -18.22 0.21
CA ILE A 478 -7.56 -18.63 -0.42
C ILE A 478 -8.78 -18.11 0.37
N ILE A 479 -8.83 -18.32 1.69
CA ILE A 479 -10.02 -18.04 2.51
C ILE A 479 -10.16 -16.54 2.82
N ARG A 480 -9.06 -15.82 3.07
CA ARG A 480 -9.13 -14.41 3.47
C ARG A 480 -9.02 -13.48 2.28
N ILE A 481 -8.11 -13.74 1.35
CA ILE A 481 -7.80 -12.77 0.30
C ILE A 481 -8.62 -13.09 -0.95
N ALA A 482 -8.44 -14.28 -1.52
CA ALA A 482 -9.09 -14.66 -2.77
C ALA A 482 -10.61 -14.80 -2.62
N TYR A 483 -11.12 -15.43 -1.55
CA TYR A 483 -12.56 -15.55 -1.30
C TYR A 483 -13.25 -14.20 -1.10
N GLN A 484 -12.62 -13.23 -0.41
CA GLN A 484 -13.21 -11.91 -0.23
C GLN A 484 -13.32 -11.15 -1.57
N ALA A 485 -12.31 -11.27 -2.42
CA ALA A 485 -12.30 -10.66 -3.75
C ALA A 485 -13.24 -11.36 -4.74
N SER A 486 -13.20 -12.69 -4.85
CA SER A 486 -13.99 -13.46 -5.82
C SER A 486 -15.44 -13.69 -5.40
N GLY A 487 -15.68 -13.82 -4.09
CA GLY A 487 -16.93 -14.34 -3.56
C GLY A 487 -17.04 -15.86 -3.64
N LYS A 488 -18.09 -16.39 -3.03
CA LYS A 488 -18.27 -17.82 -2.76
C LYS A 488 -18.34 -18.70 -4.00
N SER A 489 -19.01 -18.25 -5.07
CA SER A 489 -19.21 -19.07 -6.28
C SER A 489 -17.99 -19.05 -7.20
N LEU A 490 -17.37 -17.89 -7.39
CA LEU A 490 -16.33 -17.70 -8.41
C LEU A 490 -14.93 -18.09 -7.95
N ILE A 491 -14.69 -18.18 -6.64
CA ILE A 491 -13.37 -18.59 -6.13
C ILE A 491 -12.94 -19.98 -6.63
N MET A 492 -13.88 -20.92 -6.79
CA MET A 492 -13.60 -22.27 -7.27
C MET A 492 -13.08 -22.29 -8.72
N PHE A 493 -13.36 -21.22 -9.47
CA PHE A 493 -12.90 -21.04 -10.85
C PHE A 493 -11.63 -20.20 -10.94
N SER A 494 -11.02 -19.79 -9.82
CA SER A 494 -9.75 -19.06 -9.85
C SER A 494 -8.67 -19.89 -10.56
N PRO A 495 -8.17 -19.43 -11.73
CA PRO A 495 -7.20 -20.21 -12.48
C PRO A 495 -5.91 -20.44 -11.68
N GLN A 496 -5.41 -19.38 -11.04
CA GLN A 496 -4.12 -19.35 -10.37
C GLN A 496 -4.14 -19.92 -8.95
N PHE A 497 -5.24 -19.75 -8.20
CA PHE A 497 -5.30 -20.20 -6.79
C PHE A 497 -6.04 -21.52 -6.56
N VAL A 498 -6.79 -22.03 -7.54
CA VAL A 498 -7.52 -23.29 -7.40
C VAL A 498 -7.18 -24.27 -8.52
N ILE A 499 -7.41 -23.88 -9.79
CA ILE A 499 -7.30 -24.81 -10.92
C ILE A 499 -5.85 -25.28 -11.12
N LEU A 500 -4.88 -24.35 -11.21
CA LEU A 500 -3.47 -24.69 -11.40
C LEU A 500 -2.89 -25.50 -10.24
N PRO A 501 -3.08 -25.13 -8.96
CA PRO A 501 -2.68 -25.96 -7.82
C PRO A 501 -3.23 -27.40 -7.88
N LEU A 502 -4.51 -27.57 -8.20
CA LEU A 502 -5.13 -28.90 -8.32
C LEU A 502 -4.49 -29.72 -9.46
N LEU A 503 -4.26 -29.07 -10.62
CA LEU A 503 -3.56 -29.69 -11.73
C LEU A 503 -2.16 -30.16 -11.32
N TYR A 504 -1.43 -29.35 -10.54
CA TYR A 504 -0.11 -29.73 -10.03
C TYR A 504 -0.17 -30.91 -9.08
N ILE A 505 -1.13 -30.94 -8.15
CA ILE A 505 -1.29 -32.08 -7.24
C ILE A 505 -1.51 -33.37 -8.03
N ILE A 506 -2.39 -33.35 -9.04
CA ILE A 506 -2.66 -34.51 -9.90
C ILE A 506 -1.38 -34.94 -10.62
N ILE A 507 -0.65 -33.99 -11.21
CA ILE A 507 0.58 -34.28 -11.95
C ILE A 507 1.67 -34.82 -11.03
N PHE A 508 1.82 -34.29 -9.81
CA PHE A 508 2.76 -34.81 -8.82
C PHE A 508 2.43 -36.23 -8.38
N ILE A 509 1.15 -36.55 -8.20
CA ILE A 509 0.71 -37.92 -7.89
C ILE A 509 1.06 -38.86 -9.04
N VAL A 510 0.74 -38.48 -10.28
CA VAL A 510 1.04 -39.29 -11.48
C VAL A 510 2.55 -39.45 -11.68
N TRP A 511 3.31 -38.36 -11.53
CA TRP A 511 4.77 -38.38 -11.67
C TRP A 511 5.41 -39.21 -10.58
N GLY A 512 5.02 -39.03 -9.31
CA GLY A 512 5.50 -39.83 -8.18
C GLY A 512 5.20 -41.32 -8.36
N TYR A 513 4.01 -41.68 -8.84
CA TYR A 513 3.66 -43.06 -9.15
C TYR A 513 4.53 -43.65 -10.27
N LYS A 514 4.66 -42.93 -11.40
CA LYS A 514 5.51 -43.36 -12.53
C LYS A 514 6.98 -43.45 -12.15
N TRP A 515 7.47 -42.52 -11.34
CA TRP A 515 8.84 -42.50 -10.82
C TRP A 515 9.13 -43.73 -9.97
N ARG A 516 8.26 -44.06 -9.02
CA ARG A 516 8.43 -45.25 -8.18
C ARG A 516 8.48 -46.52 -9.01
N LYS A 517 7.65 -46.61 -10.06
CA LYS A 517 7.60 -47.78 -10.94
C LYS A 517 8.83 -47.94 -11.83
N SER A 518 9.45 -46.84 -12.24
CA SER A 518 10.56 -46.89 -13.20
C SER A 518 11.89 -47.28 -12.57
N GLY A 519 12.07 -47.15 -11.25
CA GLY A 519 13.30 -47.55 -10.55
C GLY A 519 14.58 -46.85 -11.06
N ILE A 520 14.43 -45.77 -11.84
CA ILE A 520 15.46 -45.20 -12.71
C ILE A 520 16.66 -44.62 -11.94
N ILE A 521 16.52 -44.31 -10.65
CA ILE A 521 17.58 -43.60 -9.92
C ILE A 521 18.50 -44.52 -9.14
N SER A 522 18.03 -45.67 -8.62
CA SER A 522 18.95 -46.56 -7.89
C SER A 522 19.89 -47.34 -8.80
N LYS A 523 19.52 -47.58 -10.07
CA LYS A 523 20.30 -48.46 -10.97
C LYS A 523 21.31 -47.74 -11.87
N ASN A 524 20.98 -46.57 -12.43
CA ASN A 524 21.85 -45.95 -13.44
C ASN A 524 22.99 -45.10 -12.87
N VAL A 525 22.80 -44.46 -11.71
CA VAL A 525 23.87 -43.67 -11.07
C VAL A 525 24.89 -44.58 -10.40
N PHE A 526 24.44 -45.59 -9.64
CA PHE A 526 25.34 -46.61 -9.09
C PHE A 526 26.01 -47.44 -10.19
N GLY A 527 25.28 -47.80 -11.26
CA GLY A 527 25.85 -48.54 -12.39
C GLY A 527 26.98 -47.79 -13.11
N ASN A 528 26.82 -46.48 -13.35
CA ASN A 528 27.83 -45.67 -14.03
C ASN A 528 29.00 -45.25 -13.14
N ILE A 529 28.80 -45.08 -11.82
CA ILE A 529 29.88 -44.81 -10.87
C ILE A 529 30.71 -46.09 -10.61
N ILE A 530 30.06 -47.25 -10.52
CA ILE A 530 30.76 -48.54 -10.42
C ILE A 530 31.52 -48.83 -11.72
N SER A 531 30.92 -48.58 -12.89
CA SER A 531 31.59 -48.85 -14.17
C SER A 531 32.78 -47.91 -14.41
N SER A 532 32.66 -46.61 -14.08
CA SER A 532 33.76 -45.65 -14.23
C SER A 532 34.91 -45.91 -13.26
N ASN A 533 34.64 -46.28 -12.00
CA ASN A 533 35.68 -46.67 -11.03
C ASN A 533 36.31 -48.04 -11.34
N SER A 534 35.59 -48.96 -11.99
CA SER A 534 36.16 -50.24 -12.44
C SER A 534 37.15 -50.07 -13.60
N GLN A 535 36.95 -49.06 -14.45
CA GLN A 535 37.87 -48.75 -15.55
C GLN A 535 39.14 -48.06 -15.07
N THR A 536 39.06 -47.10 -14.14
CA THR A 536 40.25 -46.49 -13.52
C THR A 536 41.02 -47.47 -12.62
N GLY A 537 40.33 -48.41 -11.95
CA GLY A 537 40.99 -49.50 -11.23
C GLY A 537 41.79 -50.44 -12.14
N LYS A 538 41.26 -50.77 -13.33
CA LYS A 538 41.99 -51.58 -14.32
C LYS A 538 43.21 -50.87 -14.90
N THR A 539 43.12 -49.57 -15.20
CA THR A 539 44.29 -48.81 -15.73
C THR A 539 45.41 -48.68 -14.68
N ILE A 540 45.07 -48.57 -13.39
CA ILE A 540 46.07 -48.53 -12.32
C ILE A 540 46.69 -49.93 -12.12
N GLN A 541 45.91 -51.00 -12.19
CA GLN A 541 46.41 -52.38 -12.08
C GLN A 541 47.29 -52.78 -13.29
N GLU A 542 46.98 -52.30 -14.50
CA GLU A 542 47.83 -52.48 -15.69
C GLU A 542 49.11 -51.62 -15.64
N SER A 543 49.07 -50.44 -15.00
CA SER A 543 50.28 -49.64 -14.74
C SER A 543 51.20 -50.25 -13.67
N LEU A 544 50.63 -50.95 -12.68
CA LEU A 544 51.40 -51.66 -11.65
C LEU A 544 52.00 -52.97 -12.17
N ASN A 545 51.28 -53.72 -13.00
CA ASN A 545 51.79 -54.96 -13.60
C ASN A 545 52.86 -54.73 -14.69
N SER A 546 53.02 -53.49 -15.19
CA SER A 546 54.07 -53.13 -16.16
C SER A 546 55.37 -52.61 -15.51
N HIS A 547 55.46 -52.60 -14.17
CA HIS A 547 56.67 -52.18 -13.43
C HIS A 547 57.47 -53.31 -12.75
N ASP A 548 57.00 -54.57 -12.80
CA ASP A 548 57.69 -55.71 -12.15
C ASP A 548 58.51 -56.62 -13.10
N GLN A 549 58.90 -56.12 -14.29
CA GLN A 549 59.92 -56.78 -15.12
C GLN A 549 61.14 -55.87 -15.34
N VAL A 550 61.90 -55.66 -14.26
CA VAL A 550 63.32 -55.30 -14.38
C VAL A 550 64.13 -56.42 -13.71
N LYS A 551 64.67 -57.30 -14.56
CA LYS A 551 65.70 -58.27 -14.20
C LYS A 551 66.90 -57.54 -13.61
N LEU A 552 67.34 -57.98 -12.43
CA LEU A 552 68.67 -57.73 -11.90
C LEU A 552 69.53 -58.95 -12.23
N ASP A 553 70.57 -58.74 -13.02
CA ASP A 553 71.69 -59.66 -13.20
C ASP A 553 72.54 -59.69 -11.92
N LEU A 554 72.72 -60.91 -11.38
CA LEU A 554 73.95 -61.41 -10.77
C LEU A 554 73.90 -62.95 -10.71
#